data_AF-A0A661JHX7-F1
#
_entry.id   AF-A0A661JHX7-F1
#
_cell.length_a   1.000
_cell.length_b   1.000
_cell.length_c   1.000
_cell.angle_alpha   90.00
_cell.angle_beta   90.00
_cell.angle_gamma   90.00
#
_symmetry.space_group_name_H-M   'P 1'
#
loop_
_entity.id
_entity.type
_entity.pdbx_description
1 polymer ?
#
loop_
_entity_poly.entity_id
_entity_poly.type
_entity_poly.pdbx_seq_one_letter_code
_entity_poly.pdbx_strand_id
1 'polypeptide(L)' 'MGAVYLDRRDLHLKVEGDALVLYVRGKREGTLPIRPMERLVVVGNVTLEAAVLHRLARHGVSLLLLWGR' A
#
# COMPACT_ATOMS: atom_id res chain seq x y z
N MET A 1 -17.03 2.01 -1.29
CA MET A 1 -16.52 1.56 0.01
C MET A 1 -15.75 0.26 -0.12
N GLY A 2 -14.42 0.35 -0.20
CA GLY A 2 -13.55 -0.80 -0.43
C GLY A 2 -12.28 -0.72 0.40
N ALA A 3 -12.01 -1.77 1.17
CA ALA A 3 -10.74 -1.98 1.84
C ALA A 3 -9.88 -2.94 1.00
N VAL A 4 -8.64 -2.56 0.74
CA VAL A 4 -7.67 -3.40 0.04
C VAL A 4 -6.76 -4.06 1.08
N TYR A 5 -6.62 -5.38 0.99
CA TYR A 5 -5.75 -6.16 1.86
C TYR A 5 -4.51 -6.60 1.12
N LEU A 6 -3.34 -6.26 1.67
CA LEU A 6 -2.04 -6.70 1.20
C LEU A 6 -1.42 -7.61 2.25
N ASP A 7 -1.56 -8.92 2.02
CA ASP A 7 -0.88 -9.96 2.79
C ASP A 7 0.24 -10.56 1.93
N ARG A 8 1.42 -9.96 2.06
CA ARG A 8 2.63 -10.29 1.29
C ARG A 8 3.84 -10.15 2.20
N ARG A 9 4.76 -11.12 2.13
CA ARG A 9 6.08 -11.03 2.75
C ARG A 9 7.00 -10.17 1.89
N ASP A 10 7.87 -9.37 2.53
CA ASP A 10 8.86 -8.51 1.86
C ASP A 10 8.22 -7.53 0.87
N LEU A 11 7.12 -6.90 1.29
CA LEU A 11 6.40 -5.91 0.48
C LEU A 11 7.11 -4.54 0.56
N HIS A 12 7.27 -3.88 -0.58
CA HIS A 12 7.71 -2.50 -0.68
C HIS A 12 6.70 -1.73 -1.52
N LEU A 13 6.07 -0.72 -0.92
CA LEU A 13 5.13 0.15 -1.59
C LEU A 13 5.80 1.46 -2.01
N LYS A 14 5.56 1.83 -3.27
CA LYS A 14 5.96 3.11 -3.87
C LYS A 14 4.75 3.79 -4.48
N VAL A 15 4.94 5.01 -4.97
CA VAL A 15 3.89 5.76 -5.69
C VAL A 15 4.36 6.07 -7.11
N GLU A 16 3.47 5.85 -8.07
CA GLU A 16 3.57 6.39 -9.44
C GLU A 16 2.25 7.10 -9.77
N GLY A 17 2.29 8.44 -9.84
CA GLY A 17 1.07 9.24 -10.00
C GLY A 17 0.09 9.06 -8.83
N ASP A 18 -1.14 8.64 -9.14
CA ASP A 18 -2.22 8.33 -8.18
C ASP A 18 -2.40 6.81 -7.96
N ALA A 19 -1.35 6.03 -8.21
CA ALA A 19 -1.33 4.59 -7.98
C ALA A 19 -0.20 4.19 -7.01
N LEU A 20 -0.45 3.14 -6.24
CA LEU A 20 0.59 2.43 -5.49
C LEU A 20 1.25 1.41 -6.41
N VAL A 21 2.57 1.32 -6.36
CA VAL A 21 3.33 0.27 -7.03
C VAL A 21 3.81 -0.72 -5.99
N LEU A 22 3.55 -2.00 -6.25
CA LEU A 22 3.86 -3.09 -5.33
C LEU A 22 5.12 -3.79 -5.81
N TYR A 23 6.12 -3.81 -4.94
CA TYR A 23 7.29 -4.66 -5.10
C TYR A 23 7.25 -5.75 -4.05
N VAL A 24 7.40 -7.01 -4.45
CA VAL A 24 7.52 -8.15 -3.54
C VAL A 24 8.88 -8.78 -3.78
N ARG A 25 9.71 -8.86 -2.73
CA ARG A 25 11.09 -9.39 -2.84
C ARG A 25 11.89 -8.72 -3.96
N GLY A 26 11.74 -7.40 -4.10
CA GLY A 26 12.43 -6.57 -5.10
C GLY A 26 11.87 -6.63 -6.52
N LYS A 27 10.85 -7.45 -6.81
CA LYS A 27 10.21 -7.54 -8.13
C LYS A 27 8.90 -6.75 -8.17
N ARG A 28 8.68 -6.00 -9.25
CA ARG A 28 7.42 -5.27 -9.47
C ARG A 28 6.31 -6.27 -9.79
N GLU A 29 5.34 -6.38 -8.89
CA GLU A 29 4.22 -7.31 -9.01
C GLU A 29 2.98 -6.66 -9.62
N GLY A 30 2.81 -5.34 -9.45
CA GLY A 30 1.65 -4.66 -10.02
C GLY A 30 1.42 -3.27 -9.47
N THR A 31 0.26 -2.72 -9.81
CA THR A 31 -0.17 -1.37 -9.40
C THR A 31 -1.60 -1.39 -8.88
N LEU A 32 -1.88 -0.58 -7.85
CA LEU A 32 -3.21 -0.38 -7.30
C LEU A 32 -3.62 1.08 -7.38
N PRO A 33 -4.78 1.41 -7.98
CA PRO A 33 -5.27 2.79 -8.00
C PRO A 33 -5.70 3.23 -6.60
N ILE A 34 -5.33 4.46 -6.20
CA ILE A 34 -5.62 4.99 -4.85
C ILE A 34 -7.04 5.56 -4.74
N ARG A 35 -7.58 6.12 -5.82
CA ARG A 35 -8.90 6.79 -5.78
C ARG A 35 -10.09 5.91 -5.36
N PRO A 36 -10.20 4.63 -5.75
CA PRO A 36 -11.37 3.83 -5.35
C PRO A 36 -11.27 3.21 -3.95
N MET A 37 -10.10 3.30 -3.27
CA MET A 37 -9.91 2.70 -1.95
C MET A 37 -10.21 3.70 -0.83
N GLU A 38 -10.83 3.22 0.25
CA GLU A 38 -11.03 3.98 1.50
C GLU A 38 -10.04 3.56 2.57
N ARG A 39 -9.52 2.32 2.44
CA ARG A 39 -8.59 1.74 3.39
C ARG A 39 -7.60 0.83 2.69
N LEU A 40 -6.34 0.97 3.07
CA LEU A 40 -5.28 0.02 2.79
C LEU A 40 -4.90 -0.71 4.09
N VAL A 41 -5.07 -2.02 4.11
CA VAL A 41 -4.63 -2.88 5.21
C VAL A 41 -3.41 -3.67 4.74
N VAL A 42 -2.30 -3.57 5.45
CA VAL A 42 -1.09 -4.33 5.16
C VAL A 42 -0.80 -5.27 6.32
N VAL A 43 -0.60 -6.55 6.02
CA VAL A 43 -0.28 -7.60 6.99
C VAL A 43 1.15 -8.08 6.73
N GLY A 44 2.00 -8.03 7.76
CA GLY A 44 3.39 -8.49 7.69
C GLY A 44 4.41 -7.37 7.52
N ASN A 45 5.64 -7.75 7.16
CA ASN A 45 6.74 -6.79 6.98
C ASN A 45 6.56 -5.99 5.69
N VAL A 46 6.55 -4.67 5.83
CA VAL A 46 6.41 -3.72 4.72
C VAL A 46 7.43 -2.58 4.81
N THR A 47 7.98 -2.18 3.67
CA THR A 47 8.73 -0.94 3.49
C THR A 47 7.84 0.08 2.76
N LEU A 48 7.76 1.30 3.30
CA LEU A 48 6.95 2.37 2.74
C LEU A 48 7.84 3.59 2.46
N GLU A 49 7.76 4.13 1.25
CA GLU A 49 8.30 5.46 0.97
C GLU A 49 7.38 6.53 1.58
N ALA A 50 7.94 7.65 2.05
CA ALA A 50 7.14 8.75 2.63
C ALA A 50 6.08 9.28 1.64
N ALA A 51 6.34 9.20 0.33
CA ALA A 51 5.40 9.55 -0.72
C ALA A 51 4.10 8.72 -0.67
N VAL A 52 4.17 7.45 -0.24
CA VAL A 52 2.98 6.58 -0.05
C VAL A 52 2.07 7.17 1.02
N LEU A 53 2.62 7.52 2.18
CA LEU A 53 1.86 8.11 3.29
C LEU A 53 1.21 9.43 2.86
N HIS A 54 1.98 10.30 2.21
CA HIS A 54 1.49 11.57 1.70
C HIS A 54 0.33 11.37 0.71
N ARG A 55 0.46 10.44 -0.23
CA ARG A 55 -0.54 10.20 -1.26
C ARG A 55 -1.82 9.58 -0.69
N LEU A 56 -1.72 8.63 0.24
CA LEU A 56 -2.86 8.05 0.93
C LEU A 56 -3.63 9.14 1.71
N ALA A 57 -2.92 9.97 2.49
CA ALA A 57 -3.52 11.05 3.25
C ALA A 57 -4.25 12.06 2.36
N ARG A 58 -3.67 12.44 1.21
CA ARG A 58 -4.31 13.35 0.25
C ARG A 58 -5.63 12.84 -0.33
N HIS A 59 -5.78 11.54 -0.46
CA HIS A 59 -7.00 10.90 -0.97
C HIS A 59 -7.93 10.43 0.16
N GLY A 60 -7.64 10.76 1.42
CA GLY A 60 -8.45 10.35 2.57
C GLY A 60 -8.43 8.84 2.84
N VAL A 61 -7.40 8.15 2.34
CA VAL A 61 -7.28 6.69 2.48
C VAL A 61 -6.62 6.35 3.81
N SER A 62 -7.34 5.59 4.63
CA SER A 62 -6.82 5.09 5.91
C SER A 62 -5.77 3.98 5.68
N LEU A 63 -4.66 4.03 6.41
CA LEU A 63 -3.64 2.98 6.40
C LEU A 63 -3.66 2.22 7.73
N LEU A 64 -3.82 0.89 7.67
CA LEU A 64 -3.71 -0.01 8.81
C LEU A 64 -2.54 -0.97 8.59
N LEU A 65 -1.55 -0.93 9.47
CA LEU A 65 -0.42 -1.84 9.47
C LEU A 65 -0.62 -2.87 10.58
N LEU A 66 -0.75 -4.13 10.19
CA LEU A 66 -0.91 -5.25 11.10
C LEU A 66 0.36 -6.09 11.08
N TRP A 67 0.87 -6.35 12.27
CA TRP A 67 1.98 -7.26 12.48
C TRP A 67 1.53 -8.33 13.48
N GLY A 68 1.63 -9.60 13.10
CA GLY A 68 1.12 -10.69 13.93
C GLY A 68 1.03 -12.04 13.20
N ARG A 69 2.11 -12.81 13.35
CA ARG A 69 2.10 -14.27 13.57
C ARG A 69 3.49 -14.71 14.00
#